data_AF-A0A1H4CC50-F1
#
_entry.id   AF-A0A1H4CC50-F1
#
_cell.length_a   1.000
_cell.length_b   1.000
_cell.length_c   1.000
_cell.angle_alpha   90.00
_cell.angle_beta   90.00
_cell.angle_gamma   90.00
#
_symmetry.space_group_name_H-M   'P 1'
#
loop_
_entity.id
_entity.type
_entity.pdbx_description
1 polymer ?
#
loop_
_entity_poly.entity_id
_entity_poly.type
_entity_poly.pdbx_seq_one_letter_code
_entity_poly.pdbx_strand_id
1 'polypeptide(L)'
;MSFPGSAIARLAFAAVVAATALSPAVSAYAEVNVSVGVGGPVYYEPAPAYVAPPPAYYQPAPPAYYQPPPPVYYPAPPAYYQPAPPAYYAPAPGYYGAPASRPRLSDMQQRALNNCVLLAPSEQRRCRATVMSTVR
;
A
#
# COMPACT_ATOMS: atom_id res chain seq x y z
N MET A 1 -109.40 -1.40 100.58
CA MET A 1 -108.21 -1.74 99.78
C MET A 1 -108.40 -1.15 98.39
N SER A 2 -107.58 -0.17 98.05
CA SER A 2 -107.77 0.76 96.92
C SER A 2 -107.31 0.16 95.58
N PHE A 3 -108.02 0.47 94.50
CA PHE A 3 -107.94 -0.17 93.19
C PHE A 3 -106.54 -0.08 92.52
N PRO A 4 -105.92 -1.21 92.09
CA PRO A 4 -104.64 -1.23 91.37
C PRO A 4 -104.74 -0.87 89.87
N GLY A 5 -105.95 -0.58 89.36
CA GLY A 5 -106.19 -0.40 87.91
C GLY A 5 -105.52 0.84 87.29
N SER A 6 -105.30 1.90 88.05
CA SER A 6 -104.71 3.15 87.54
C SER A 6 -103.20 3.04 87.27
N ALA A 7 -102.49 2.18 88.01
CA ALA A 7 -101.07 1.94 87.80
C ALA A 7 -100.81 1.18 86.50
N ILE A 8 -101.65 0.19 86.20
CA ILE A 8 -101.55 -0.63 84.98
C ILE A 8 -101.85 0.23 83.74
N ALA A 9 -102.88 1.09 83.79
CA ALA A 9 -103.21 1.98 82.68
C ALA A 9 -102.07 2.98 82.35
N ARG A 10 -101.39 3.51 83.39
CA ARG A 10 -100.25 4.41 83.22
C ARG A 10 -99.04 3.70 82.61
N LEU A 11 -98.77 2.46 83.03
CA LEU A 11 -97.70 1.65 82.45
C LEU A 11 -97.98 1.29 80.99
N ALA A 12 -99.21 0.95 80.65
CA ALA A 12 -99.60 0.67 79.28
C ALA A 12 -99.44 1.91 78.38
N PHE A 13 -99.86 3.08 78.85
CA PHE A 13 -99.71 4.32 78.08
C PHE A 13 -98.24 4.71 77.90
N ALA A 14 -97.42 4.59 78.95
CA ALA A 14 -95.99 4.85 78.87
C ALA A 14 -95.28 3.90 77.90
N ALA A 15 -95.66 2.63 77.88
CA ALA A 15 -95.09 1.64 76.95
C ALA A 15 -95.42 1.96 75.49
N VAL A 16 -96.66 2.40 75.18
CA VAL A 16 -97.06 2.77 73.82
C VAL A 16 -96.30 4.01 73.34
N VAL A 17 -96.20 5.05 74.18
CA VAL A 17 -95.44 6.26 73.82
C VAL A 17 -93.97 5.94 73.56
N ALA A 18 -93.35 5.14 74.43
CA ALA A 18 -91.96 4.71 74.25
C ALA A 18 -91.77 3.92 72.94
N ALA A 19 -92.70 3.03 72.60
CA ALA A 19 -92.64 2.28 71.35
C ALA A 19 -92.74 3.17 70.10
N THR A 20 -93.58 4.20 70.13
CA THR A 20 -93.69 5.15 69.01
C THR A 20 -92.45 6.05 68.87
N ALA A 21 -91.83 6.47 69.99
CA ALA A 21 -90.62 7.29 69.98
C ALA A 21 -89.39 6.56 69.42
N LEU A 22 -89.37 5.23 69.53
CA LEU A 22 -88.28 4.38 69.04
C LEU A 22 -88.46 3.94 67.58
N SER A 23 -89.52 4.38 66.89
CA SER A 23 -89.79 3.96 65.52
C SER A 23 -88.84 4.68 64.54
N PRO A 24 -87.90 3.99 63.87
CA PRO A 24 -87.08 4.61 62.84
C PRO A 24 -87.96 4.91 61.62
N ALA A 25 -87.90 6.14 61.11
CA ALA A 25 -88.46 6.46 59.80
C ALA A 25 -87.63 5.72 58.73
N VAL A 26 -88.10 4.55 58.30
CA VAL A 26 -87.51 3.84 57.14
C VAL A 26 -87.89 4.61 55.89
N SER A 27 -86.99 5.48 55.44
CA SER A 27 -86.97 5.97 54.07
C SER A 27 -86.27 4.92 53.20
N ALA A 28 -87.00 4.30 52.28
CA ALA A 28 -86.43 3.41 51.28
C ALA A 28 -85.78 4.25 50.17
N TYR A 29 -84.50 4.59 50.34
CA TYR A 29 -83.70 5.20 49.27
C TYR A 29 -83.16 4.09 48.37
N ALA A 30 -83.66 4.03 47.12
CA ALA A 30 -83.08 3.18 46.09
C ALA A 30 -81.92 3.94 45.44
N GLU A 31 -80.69 3.68 45.90
CA GLU A 31 -79.50 4.27 45.28
C GLU A 31 -79.17 3.55 43.98
N VAL A 32 -79.29 4.25 42.86
CA VAL A 32 -78.90 3.74 41.54
C VAL A 32 -77.54 4.30 41.19
N ASN A 33 -76.52 3.44 41.28
CA ASN A 33 -75.15 3.79 40.91
C ASN A 33 -74.93 3.47 39.43
N VAL A 34 -74.87 4.50 38.59
CA VAL A 34 -74.52 4.35 37.16
C VAL A 34 -73.07 4.78 36.97
N SER A 35 -72.22 3.82 36.61
CA SER A 35 -70.84 4.07 36.19
C SER A 35 -70.74 3.97 34.67
N VAL A 36 -70.24 5.02 34.04
CA VAL A 36 -69.94 5.04 32.60
C VAL A 36 -68.44 4.89 32.44
N GLY A 37 -68.00 3.70 32.01
CA GLY A 37 -66.61 3.47 31.63
C GLY A 37 -66.33 4.10 30.27
N VAL A 38 -65.51 5.15 30.22
CA VAL A 38 -65.06 5.74 28.96
C VAL A 38 -63.79 5.01 28.51
N GLY A 39 -63.97 3.93 27.76
CA GLY A 39 -62.88 3.25 27.05
C GLY A 39 -62.59 3.95 25.73
N GLY A 40 -61.43 4.59 25.62
CA GLY A 40 -60.92 5.11 24.34
C GLY A 40 -60.08 4.05 23.62
N PRO A 41 -59.95 4.13 22.28
CA PRO A 41 -59.06 3.23 21.55
C PRO A 41 -57.61 3.45 22.00
N VAL A 42 -56.98 2.38 22.49
CA VAL A 42 -55.55 2.37 22.82
C VAL A 42 -54.80 2.13 21.51
N TYR A 43 -54.15 3.17 21.01
CA TYR A 43 -53.24 3.04 19.87
C TYR A 43 -51.86 2.61 20.38
N TYR A 44 -51.45 1.41 20.01
CA TYR A 44 -50.10 0.92 20.21
C TYR A 44 -49.27 1.20 18.96
N GLU A 45 -48.11 1.81 19.14
CA GLU A 45 -47.14 1.99 18.07
C GLU A 45 -46.47 0.62 17.78
N PRO A 46 -46.50 0.14 16.53
CA PRO A 46 -45.84 -1.12 16.19
C PRO A 46 -44.33 -1.00 16.41
N ALA A 47 -43.74 -2.01 17.04
CA ALA A 47 -42.30 -2.04 17.29
C ALA A 47 -41.50 -1.95 15.97
N PRO A 48 -40.33 -1.28 15.96
CA PRO A 48 -39.52 -1.17 14.76
C PRO A 48 -39.10 -2.55 14.24
N ALA A 49 -39.56 -2.92 13.06
CA ALA A 49 -39.13 -4.14 12.39
C ALA A 49 -37.81 -3.87 11.67
N TYR A 50 -36.71 -4.45 12.16
CA TYR A 50 -35.42 -4.38 11.47
C TYR A 50 -35.35 -5.50 10.42
N VAL A 51 -35.22 -5.12 9.16
CA VAL A 51 -34.98 -6.07 8.05
C VAL A 51 -33.49 -6.07 7.74
N ALA A 52 -32.86 -7.23 7.86
CA ALA A 52 -31.48 -7.40 7.44
C ALA A 52 -31.40 -7.24 5.91
N PRO A 53 -30.46 -6.45 5.38
CA PRO A 53 -30.27 -6.31 3.95
C PRO A 53 -29.87 -7.67 3.33
N PRO A 54 -30.27 -7.95 2.08
CA PRO A 54 -29.91 -9.19 1.40
C PRO A 54 -28.39 -9.30 1.21
N PRO A 55 -27.84 -10.51 1.20
CA PRO A 55 -26.41 -10.72 0.98
C PRO A 55 -26.01 -10.21 -0.41
N ALA A 56 -24.98 -9.37 -0.46
CA ALA A 56 -24.38 -8.92 -1.70
C ALA A 56 -23.33 -9.95 -2.16
N TYR A 57 -23.56 -10.56 -3.32
CA TYR A 57 -22.57 -11.45 -3.94
C TYR A 57 -21.64 -10.63 -4.83
N TYR A 58 -20.36 -10.62 -4.49
CA TYR A 58 -19.35 -9.98 -5.33
C TYR A 58 -18.92 -10.94 -6.43
N GLN A 59 -19.08 -10.52 -7.68
CA GLN A 59 -18.52 -11.25 -8.81
C GLN A 59 -17.12 -10.70 -9.11
N PRO A 60 -16.08 -11.55 -9.09
CA PRO A 60 -14.74 -11.14 -9.49
C PRO A 60 -14.73 -10.62 -10.93
N ALA A 61 -13.96 -9.57 -11.19
CA ALA A 61 -13.74 -9.09 -12.56
C ALA A 61 -13.07 -10.20 -13.41
N PRO A 62 -13.47 -10.37 -14.67
CA PRO A 62 -12.85 -11.37 -15.54
C PRO A 62 -11.35 -11.06 -15.74
N PRO A 63 -10.50 -12.09 -15.83
CA PRO A 63 -9.08 -11.90 -16.03
C PRO A 63 -8.81 -11.24 -17.39
N ALA A 64 -7.99 -10.19 -17.38
CA ALA A 64 -7.48 -9.58 -18.59
C ALA A 64 -6.28 -10.39 -19.09
N TYR A 65 -6.42 -11.00 -20.27
CA TYR A 65 -5.32 -11.68 -20.93
C TYR A 65 -4.57 -10.68 -21.81
N TYR A 66 -3.29 -10.48 -21.52
CA TYR A 66 -2.43 -9.66 -22.37
C TYR A 66 -1.98 -10.48 -23.57
N GLN A 67 -2.37 -10.05 -24.77
CA GLN A 67 -1.88 -10.65 -26.01
C GLN A 67 -0.62 -9.90 -26.46
N PRO A 68 0.52 -10.60 -26.61
CA PRO A 68 1.72 -9.97 -27.13
C PRO A 68 1.51 -9.49 -28.58
N PRO A 69 2.10 -8.36 -28.97
CA PRO A 69 2.00 -7.85 -30.33
C PRO A 69 2.63 -8.85 -31.33
N PRO A 70 2.10 -8.93 -32.57
CA PRO A 70 2.64 -9.84 -33.57
C PRO A 70 4.11 -9.48 -33.90
N PRO A 71 4.95 -10.50 -34.19
CA PRO A 71 6.34 -10.25 -34.56
C PRO A 71 6.41 -9.51 -35.91
N VAL A 72 7.18 -8.43 -35.95
CA VAL A 72 7.45 -7.70 -37.19
C VAL A 72 8.71 -8.27 -37.83
N TYR A 73 8.54 -8.89 -39.00
CA TYR A 73 9.67 -9.35 -39.81
C TYR A 73 10.09 -8.27 -40.79
N TYR A 74 11.35 -7.86 -40.69
CA TYR A 74 11.98 -7.00 -41.68
C TYR A 74 12.75 -7.86 -42.69
N PRO A 75 12.57 -7.65 -44.01
CA PRO A 75 13.41 -8.30 -44.99
C PRO A 75 14.85 -7.80 -44.85
N ALA A 76 15.81 -8.70 -45.01
CA ALA A 76 17.21 -8.32 -45.08
C ALA A 76 17.43 -7.38 -46.28
N PRO A 77 18.23 -6.31 -46.14
CA PRO A 77 18.54 -5.43 -47.24
C PRO A 77 19.26 -6.20 -48.37
N PRO A 78 19.03 -5.84 -49.64
CA PRO A 78 19.70 -6.49 -50.76
C PRO A 78 21.22 -6.30 -50.64
N ALA A 79 21.96 -7.41 -50.63
CA ALA A 79 23.41 -7.40 -50.68
C ALA A 79 23.85 -7.26 -52.14
N TYR A 80 24.33 -6.07 -52.50
CA TYR A 80 24.99 -5.86 -53.78
C TYR A 80 26.43 -6.34 -53.69
N TYR A 81 26.79 -7.33 -54.51
CA TYR A 81 28.18 -7.77 -54.62
C TYR A 81 28.97 -6.71 -55.37
N GLN A 82 29.77 -5.93 -54.64
CA GLN A 82 30.76 -5.05 -55.22
C GLN A 82 32.06 -5.83 -55.40
N PRO A 83 32.59 -5.94 -56.63
CA PRO A 83 33.90 -6.54 -56.85
C PRO A 83 34.95 -5.83 -55.99
N ALA A 84 35.86 -6.60 -55.40
CA ALA A 84 36.98 -6.02 -54.67
C ALA A 84 37.78 -5.10 -55.60
N PRO A 85 38.10 -3.86 -55.16
CA PRO A 85 38.92 -2.96 -55.96
C PRO A 85 40.29 -3.62 -56.21
N PRO A 86 40.92 -3.39 -57.39
CA PRO A 86 42.23 -3.94 -57.68
C PRO A 86 43.25 -3.47 -56.63
N ALA A 87 44.02 -4.42 -56.10
CA ALA A 87 45.07 -4.12 -55.14
C ALA A 87 46.22 -3.39 -55.85
N TYR A 88 46.30 -2.07 -55.65
CA TYR A 88 47.49 -1.30 -56.02
C TYR A 88 48.54 -1.47 -54.92
N TYR A 89 49.66 -2.11 -55.26
CA TYR A 89 50.81 -2.20 -54.36
C TYR A 89 51.54 -0.86 -54.37
N ALA A 90 51.19 0.02 -53.42
CA ALA A 90 52.00 1.19 -53.13
C ALA A 90 53.18 0.77 -52.21
N PRO A 91 54.43 1.17 -52.50
CA PRO A 91 55.51 0.95 -51.57
C PRO A 91 55.18 1.64 -50.24
N ALA A 92 55.38 0.91 -49.14
CA ALA A 92 55.16 1.45 -47.80
C ALA A 92 55.99 2.73 -47.63
N PRO A 93 55.41 3.84 -47.12
CA PRO A 93 56.18 5.01 -46.75
C PRO A 93 57.26 4.57 -45.75
N GLY A 94 58.52 4.69 -46.17
CA GLY A 94 59.64 4.39 -45.31
C GLY A 94 59.61 5.32 -44.11
N TYR A 95 59.37 4.76 -42.92
CA TYR A 95 59.74 5.43 -41.69
C TYR A 95 61.26 5.55 -41.69
N TYR A 96 61.77 6.73 -42.06
CA TYR A 96 63.12 7.10 -41.69
C TYR A 96 63.17 7.10 -40.16
N GLY A 97 63.72 6.01 -39.60
CA GLY A 97 64.05 5.97 -38.19
C GLY A 97 64.91 7.17 -37.83
N ALA A 98 64.61 7.81 -36.70
CA ALA A 98 65.46 8.85 -36.15
C ALA A 98 66.92 8.36 -36.13
N PRO A 99 67.90 9.19 -36.53
CA PRO A 99 69.29 8.76 -36.55
C PRO A 99 69.67 8.34 -35.14
N ALA A 100 70.14 7.09 -34.99
CA ALA A 100 70.72 6.62 -33.74
C ALA A 100 71.71 7.68 -33.25
N SER A 101 71.48 8.21 -32.05
CA SER A 101 72.30 9.27 -31.47
C SER A 101 73.74 8.78 -31.42
N ARG A 102 74.57 9.27 -32.35
CA ARG A 102 75.99 8.92 -32.41
C ARG A 102 76.62 9.38 -31.10
N PRO A 103 77.38 8.52 -30.40
CA PRO A 103 78.10 8.94 -29.20
C PRO A 103 79.00 10.14 -29.55
N ARG A 104 79.00 11.18 -28.72
CA ARG A 104 79.81 12.39 -28.94
C ARG A 104 81.25 12.11 -28.52
N LEU A 105 82.05 11.62 -29.46
CA LEU A 105 83.47 11.38 -29.22
C LEU A 105 84.24 12.69 -29.23
N SER A 106 85.17 12.84 -28.29
CA SER A 106 86.21 13.86 -28.38
C SER A 106 87.15 13.59 -29.56
N ASP A 107 87.83 14.63 -30.06
CA ASP A 107 88.76 14.52 -31.20
C ASP A 107 89.86 13.46 -30.97
N MET A 108 90.33 13.35 -29.72
CA MET A 108 91.31 12.34 -29.33
C MET A 108 90.74 10.91 -29.42
N GLN A 109 89.50 10.69 -29.00
CA GLN A 109 88.83 9.39 -29.10
C GLN A 109 88.55 9.02 -30.56
N GLN A 110 88.15 9.99 -31.38
CA GLN A 110 87.93 9.76 -32.79
C GLN A 110 89.22 9.36 -33.52
N ARG A 111 90.32 10.06 -33.23
CA ARG A 111 91.64 9.71 -33.79
C ARG A 111 92.11 8.34 -33.30
N ALA A 112 91.90 8.01 -32.03
CA ALA A 112 92.23 6.69 -31.48
C ALA A 112 91.47 5.56 -32.16
N LEU A 113 90.16 5.73 -32.42
CA LEU A 113 89.36 4.73 -33.15
C LEU A 113 89.80 4.55 -34.59
N ASN A 114 90.16 5.63 -35.27
CA ASN A 114 90.67 5.55 -36.63
C ASN A 114 92.00 4.78 -36.66
N ASN A 115 92.85 4.97 -35.65
CA ASN A 115 94.12 4.24 -35.55
C ASN A 115 93.96 2.75 -35.21
N CYS A 116 92.80 2.31 -34.70
CA CYS A 116 92.57 0.88 -34.46
C CYS A 116 92.70 0.02 -35.73
N VAL A 117 92.51 0.60 -36.92
CA VAL A 117 92.68 -0.14 -38.20
C VAL A 117 94.13 -0.55 -38.47
N LEU A 118 95.09 0.11 -37.83
CA LEU A 118 96.52 -0.17 -37.99
C LEU A 118 96.97 -1.40 -37.19
N LEU A 119 96.13 -1.90 -36.28
CA LEU A 119 96.38 -3.12 -35.51
C LEU A 119 95.98 -4.36 -36.31
N ALA A 120 96.53 -5.52 -35.92
CA ALA A 120 96.13 -6.82 -36.45
C ALA A 120 94.60 -7.03 -36.32
N PRO A 121 93.92 -7.67 -37.29
CA PRO A 121 92.46 -7.81 -37.32
C PRO A 121 91.84 -8.38 -36.03
N SER A 122 92.56 -9.28 -35.35
CA SER A 122 92.14 -9.86 -34.06
C SER A 122 92.05 -8.83 -32.93
N GLU A 123 92.91 -7.80 -32.95
CA GLU A 123 93.01 -6.77 -31.90
C GLU A 123 92.11 -5.55 -32.16
N GLN A 124 91.63 -5.37 -33.39
CA GLN A 124 90.79 -4.22 -33.76
C GLN A 124 89.49 -4.16 -32.95
N ARG A 125 88.88 -5.32 -32.69
CA ARG A 125 87.66 -5.42 -31.87
C ARG A 125 87.90 -4.93 -30.44
N ARG A 126 89.02 -5.37 -29.84
CA ARG A 126 89.41 -4.98 -28.47
C ARG A 126 89.75 -3.50 -28.40
N CYS A 127 90.54 -2.99 -29.35
CA CYS A 127 90.87 -1.56 -29.45
C CYS A 127 89.61 -0.68 -29.51
N ARG A 128 88.66 -1.00 -30.39
CA ARG A 128 87.42 -0.22 -30.54
C ARG A 128 86.56 -0.26 -29.29
N ALA A 129 86.47 -1.42 -28.63
CA ALA A 129 85.73 -1.56 -27.38
C ALA A 129 86.34 -0.69 -26.26
N THR A 130 87.66 -0.69 -26.11
CA THR A 130 88.35 0.13 -25.10
C THR A 130 88.19 1.62 -25.35
N VAL A 131 88.25 2.08 -26.60
CA VAL A 131 88.00 3.51 -26.87
C VAL A 131 86.55 3.86 -26.59
N MET A 132 85.60 3.01 -26.97
CA MET A 132 84.17 3.26 -26.72
C MET A 132 83.81 3.21 -25.23
N SER A 133 84.50 2.42 -24.40
CA SER A 133 84.27 2.41 -22.95
C SER A 133 84.70 3.70 -22.25
N THR A 134 85.49 4.55 -22.92
CA THR A 134 85.89 5.87 -22.38
C THR A 134 84.93 6.99 -22.77
N VAL A 135 83.94 6.71 -23.63
CA VAL A 135 82.92 7.69 -24.02
C VAL A 135 81.94 7.81 -22.85
N ARG A 136 81.90 8.98 -22.22
CA ARG A 136 80.96 9.31 -21.13
C ARG A 136 79.66 9.87 -21.69
#